data_AF-A0AAV1R7Q8-F1
#
_entry.id   AF-A0AAV1R7Q8-F1
#
_cell.length_a   1.000
_cell.length_b   1.000
_cell.length_c   1.000
_cell.angle_alpha   90.00
_cell.angle_beta   90.00
_cell.angle_gamma   90.00
#
_symmetry.space_group_name_H-M   'P 1'
#
loop_
_entity.id
_entity.type
_entity.pdbx_description
1 polymer ?
#
loop_
_entity_poly.entity_id
_entity_poly.type
_entity_poly.pdbx_seq_one_letter_code
_entity_poly.pdbx_strand_id
1 'polypeptide(L)'
;MYNNNTMSLGIGTRLLLLLLLSIFCFDAVVFTGAGGQGFEIEARRPILHHKGNGSFLFDVKSFGARADGRTDDSEAFIEAWKEACQATGKVKLLIPKGLYLIGPVKFAGPCKNVSSLTVYMKTYEIMVDGSNLETKFQGYLKATAELSKYGSGTGWVEFGWLERLTLTGGGTFDGQGAKAWPYNNCTNDSNCKLLPTVCSV
;
A
#
# COMPACT_ATOMS: atom_id res chain seq x y z
N MET A 1 27.89 -2.33 -46.23
CA MET A 1 28.34 -3.74 -46.21
C MET A 1 27.29 -4.54 -45.48
N TYR A 2 26.32 -5.08 -46.23
CA TYR A 2 25.41 -6.13 -45.79
C TYR A 2 26.12 -7.45 -46.07
N ASN A 3 26.17 -8.37 -45.10
CA ASN A 3 26.52 -9.76 -45.38
C ASN A 3 25.45 -10.69 -44.82
N ASN A 4 24.84 -11.39 -45.78
CA ASN A 4 23.89 -12.47 -45.64
C ASN A 4 24.63 -13.76 -45.30
N ASN A 5 23.99 -14.66 -44.55
CA ASN A 5 24.20 -16.11 -44.65
C ASN A 5 22.82 -16.77 -44.45
N THR A 6 22.09 -17.10 -45.51
CA THR A 6 21.96 -18.42 -46.19
C THR A 6 21.41 -19.58 -45.34
N MET A 7 20.46 -20.28 -45.97
CA MET A 7 19.60 -21.36 -45.48
C MET A 7 19.93 -22.67 -46.23
N SER A 8 19.39 -23.78 -45.71
CA SER A 8 19.12 -25.11 -46.35
C SER A 8 20.11 -26.23 -45.93
N LEU A 9 19.71 -27.30 -45.21
CA LEU A 9 18.79 -28.46 -45.40
C LEU A 9 19.56 -29.71 -45.87
N GLY A 10 19.42 -30.82 -45.12
CA GLY A 10 19.92 -32.15 -45.48
C GLY A 10 19.11 -33.26 -44.78
N ILE A 11 18.60 -34.19 -45.59
CA ILE A 11 17.59 -35.22 -45.32
C ILE A 11 18.26 -36.59 -45.06
N GLY A 12 17.65 -37.50 -44.28
CA GLY A 12 17.97 -38.95 -44.31
C GLY A 12 17.58 -39.73 -43.04
N THR A 13 16.38 -40.28 -42.92
CA THR A 13 15.97 -41.70 -43.17
C THR A 13 16.34 -42.77 -42.11
N ARG A 14 15.27 -43.25 -41.43
CA ARG A 14 14.85 -44.63 -41.06
C ARG A 14 15.55 -45.46 -39.95
N LEU A 15 14.77 -45.67 -38.87
CA LEU A 15 14.19 -46.94 -38.37
C LEU A 15 15.11 -48.13 -37.99
N LEU A 16 15.26 -48.40 -36.67
CA LEU A 16 15.06 -49.72 -36.00
C LEU A 16 15.29 -49.55 -34.47
N LEU A 17 14.24 -49.55 -33.64
CA LEU A 17 13.75 -50.66 -32.82
C LEU A 17 14.72 -51.13 -31.71
N LEU A 18 14.54 -50.62 -30.48
CA LEU A 18 14.76 -51.39 -29.25
C LEU A 18 13.63 -51.07 -28.26
N LEU A 19 12.81 -52.10 -28.03
CA LEU A 19 11.74 -52.16 -27.04
C LEU A 19 12.28 -52.68 -25.69
N LEU A 20 11.44 -52.46 -24.67
CA LEU A 20 11.37 -53.08 -23.34
C LEU A 20 12.08 -52.28 -22.23
N LEU A 21 11.50 -51.97 -21.07
CA LEU A 21 10.19 -52.24 -20.44
C LEU A 21 10.16 -51.41 -19.13
N SER A 22 9.10 -50.62 -18.89
CA SER A 22 8.40 -50.45 -17.59
C SER A 22 7.55 -49.14 -17.63
N ILE A 23 6.24 -49.16 -17.92
CA ILE A 23 5.12 -49.52 -17.01
C ILE A 23 5.01 -48.46 -15.87
N PHE A 24 3.99 -47.62 -15.68
CA PHE A 24 2.60 -47.52 -16.16
C PHE A 24 2.21 -46.04 -16.41
N CYS A 25 1.36 -45.84 -17.41
CA CYS A 25 0.57 -44.64 -17.61
C CYS A 25 -0.91 -45.03 -17.40
N PHE A 26 -1.66 -44.18 -16.70
CA PHE A 26 -3.11 -44.14 -16.56
C PHE A 26 -3.82 -45.36 -15.97
N ASP A 27 -4.40 -45.17 -14.78
CA ASP A 27 -5.78 -45.62 -14.55
C ASP A 27 -6.63 -44.38 -14.25
N ALA A 28 -7.66 -44.19 -15.06
CA ALA A 28 -8.75 -43.29 -14.77
C ALA A 28 -9.66 -43.95 -13.72
N VAL A 29 -9.98 -43.21 -12.65
CA VAL A 29 -11.13 -43.54 -11.81
C VAL A 29 -12.02 -42.31 -11.72
N VAL A 30 -13.23 -42.49 -12.24
CA VAL A 30 -14.39 -41.61 -12.10
C VAL A 30 -14.82 -41.57 -10.65
N PHE A 31 -15.02 -40.37 -10.09
CA PHE A 31 -15.83 -40.17 -8.89
C PHE A 31 -16.96 -39.18 -9.18
N THR A 32 -18.18 -39.70 -9.15
CA THR A 32 -19.41 -38.94 -8.91
C THR A 32 -19.44 -38.50 -7.44
N GLY A 33 -19.64 -37.21 -7.15
CA GLY A 33 -19.81 -36.74 -5.77
C GLY A 33 -20.06 -35.24 -5.69
N ALA A 34 -21.22 -34.86 -5.15
CA ALA A 34 -21.62 -33.48 -4.87
C ALA A 34 -20.75 -32.84 -3.77
N GLY A 35 -20.45 -31.55 -3.91
CA GLY A 35 -19.80 -30.75 -2.86
C GLY A 35 -18.87 -29.69 -3.40
N GLY A 36 -19.43 -28.59 -3.91
CA GLY A 36 -18.65 -27.38 -4.15
C GLY A 36 -18.24 -26.76 -2.82
N GLN A 37 -16.99 -26.93 -2.43
CA GLN A 37 -16.31 -26.00 -1.54
C GLN A 37 -15.32 -25.25 -2.41
N GLY A 38 -15.67 -23.99 -2.70
CA GLY A 38 -14.73 -23.03 -3.24
C GLY A 38 -13.52 -22.97 -2.33
N PHE A 39 -12.33 -23.04 -2.93
CA PHE A 39 -11.10 -22.69 -2.26
C PHE A 39 -11.12 -21.19 -2.04
N GLU A 40 -11.67 -20.77 -0.91
CA GLU A 40 -11.52 -19.42 -0.40
C GLU A 40 -10.07 -19.29 0.08
N ILE A 41 -9.27 -18.52 -0.68
CA ILE A 41 -7.99 -18.05 -0.17
C ILE A 41 -8.33 -17.07 0.96
N GLU A 42 -8.39 -17.57 2.19
CA GLU A 42 -8.40 -16.72 3.38
C GLU A 42 -7.09 -15.92 3.33
N ALA A 43 -7.18 -14.70 2.83
CA ALA A 43 -6.12 -13.73 2.91
C ALA A 43 -5.68 -13.66 4.38
N ARG A 44 -4.41 -13.99 4.64
CA ARG A 44 -3.81 -13.92 5.98
C ARG A 44 -4.20 -12.58 6.60
N ARG A 45 -5.05 -12.62 7.63
CA ARG A 45 -5.44 -11.40 8.37
C ARG A 45 -4.16 -10.67 8.82
N PRO A 46 -4.06 -9.36 8.60
CA PRO A 46 -2.96 -8.54 9.11
C PRO A 46 -2.82 -8.76 10.63
N ILE A 47 -1.57 -8.83 11.13
CA ILE A 47 -1.32 -9.10 12.54
C ILE A 47 -1.85 -7.93 13.39
N LEU A 48 -3.01 -8.15 14.00
CA LEU A 48 -3.63 -7.26 14.97
C LEU A 48 -2.88 -7.39 16.30
N HIS A 49 -2.11 -6.35 16.68
CA HIS A 49 -1.53 -6.31 18.01
C HIS A 49 -2.58 -5.79 19.01
N HIS A 50 -3.30 -6.73 19.64
CA HIS A 50 -4.16 -6.43 20.78
C HIS A 50 -3.28 -6.18 22.01
N LYS A 51 -3.13 -4.91 22.40
CA LYS A 51 -2.57 -4.59 23.71
C LYS A 51 -3.73 -4.70 24.69
N GLY A 52 -3.75 -5.78 25.46
CA GLY A 52 -4.86 -6.19 26.34
C GLY A 52 -5.41 -5.06 27.20
N ASN A 53 -6.41 -4.35 26.67
CA ASN A 53 -7.37 -3.47 27.37
C ASN A 53 -8.35 -2.76 26.38
N GLY A 54 -8.78 -3.42 25.30
CA GLY A 54 -9.61 -2.77 24.28
C GLY A 54 -8.88 -1.69 23.46
N SER A 55 -7.56 -1.85 23.32
CA SER A 55 -6.72 -1.00 22.46
C SER A 55 -6.12 -1.80 21.30
N PHE A 56 -6.27 -1.28 20.08
CA PHE A 56 -5.86 -1.92 18.84
C PHE A 56 -4.79 -1.09 18.13
N LEU A 57 -3.77 -1.77 17.60
CA LEU A 57 -2.67 -1.17 16.86
C LEU A 57 -2.64 -1.74 15.43
N PHE A 58 -2.72 -0.86 14.44
CA PHE A 58 -2.65 -1.17 13.03
C PHE A 58 -1.39 -0.54 12.44
N ASP A 59 -0.35 -1.34 12.20
CA ASP A 59 0.89 -0.89 11.56
C ASP A 59 0.73 -0.96 10.04
N VAL A 60 0.90 0.16 9.34
CA VAL A 60 0.78 0.22 7.86
C VAL A 60 1.72 -0.76 7.15
N LYS A 61 2.84 -1.16 7.76
CA LYS A 61 3.74 -2.18 7.20
C LYS A 61 3.15 -3.59 7.22
N SER A 62 2.25 -3.88 8.17
CA SER A 62 1.49 -5.13 8.19
C SER A 62 0.49 -5.26 7.03
N PHE A 63 0.25 -4.15 6.32
CA PHE A 63 -0.62 -4.05 5.13
C PHE A 63 0.19 -3.85 3.85
N GLY A 64 1.51 -4.08 3.88
CA GLY A 64 2.36 -4.07 2.68
C GLY A 64 3.06 -2.75 2.37
N ALA A 65 2.95 -1.72 3.23
CA ALA A 65 3.70 -0.48 3.03
C ALA A 65 5.22 -0.73 3.07
N ARG A 66 5.93 -0.32 2.01
CA ARG A 66 7.36 -0.60 1.82
C ARG A 66 8.25 0.47 2.44
N ALA A 67 7.82 1.73 2.42
CA ALA A 67 8.57 2.85 2.97
C ALA A 67 9.95 3.09 2.33
N ASP A 68 10.09 2.83 1.03
CA ASP A 68 11.31 2.97 0.24
C ASP A 68 11.39 4.29 -0.56
N GLY A 69 10.37 5.13 -0.47
CA GLY A 69 10.23 6.42 -1.15
C GLY A 69 10.01 6.34 -2.66
N ARG A 70 9.76 5.13 -3.18
CA ARG A 70 9.62 4.87 -4.62
C ARG A 70 8.33 4.12 -4.94
N THR A 71 7.95 3.17 -4.09
CA THR A 71 6.72 2.40 -4.24
C THR A 71 5.54 3.19 -3.73
N ASP A 72 4.46 3.19 -4.49
CA ASP A 72 3.20 3.78 -4.07
C ASP A 72 2.60 2.96 -2.92
N ASP A 73 2.68 3.50 -1.71
CA ASP A 73 2.20 2.86 -0.48
C ASP A 73 0.72 3.21 -0.19
N SER A 74 0.02 3.94 -1.08
CA SER A 74 -1.36 4.41 -0.84
C SER A 74 -2.34 3.30 -0.49
N GLU A 75 -2.28 2.16 -1.18
CA GLU A 75 -3.21 1.04 -0.95
C GLU A 75 -3.03 0.45 0.46
N ALA A 76 -1.78 0.24 0.89
CA ALA A 76 -1.47 -0.25 2.23
C ALA A 76 -2.01 0.68 3.33
N PHE A 77 -1.93 2.00 3.12
CA PHE A 77 -2.50 2.98 4.06
C PHE A 77 -4.03 2.92 4.09
N ILE A 78 -4.69 2.78 2.93
CA ILE A 78 -6.16 2.67 2.83
C ILE A 78 -6.65 1.38 3.50
N GLU A 79 -5.98 0.25 3.29
CA GLU A 79 -6.34 -1.02 3.91
C GLU A 79 -6.15 -0.98 5.43
N ALA A 80 -5.01 -0.47 5.89
CA ALA A 80 -4.76 -0.29 7.31
C ALA A 80 -5.82 0.60 7.98
N TRP A 81 -6.25 1.67 7.28
CA TRP A 81 -7.32 2.54 7.76
C TRP A 81 -8.69 1.84 7.82
N LYS A 82 -9.05 1.04 6.81
CA LYS A 82 -10.31 0.30 6.77
C LYS A 82 -10.44 -0.63 7.98
N GLU A 83 -9.40 -1.42 8.25
CA GLU A 83 -9.35 -2.31 9.41
C GLU A 83 -9.38 -1.52 10.74
N ALA A 84 -8.62 -0.42 10.81
CA ALA A 84 -8.62 0.46 11.98
C ALA A 84 -10.01 1.04 12.27
N CYS A 85 -10.75 1.44 11.23
CA CYS A 85 -12.08 2.04 11.37
C CYS A 85 -13.18 1.03 11.72
N GLN A 86 -12.97 -0.26 11.39
CA GLN A 86 -13.89 -1.35 11.74
C GLN A 86 -13.66 -1.92 13.14
N ALA A 87 -12.54 -1.59 13.78
CA ALA A 87 -12.22 -2.01 15.13
C ALA A 87 -13.13 -1.36 16.19
N THR A 88 -13.01 -1.85 17.43
CA THR A 88 -13.81 -1.38 18.57
C THR A 88 -12.90 -0.78 19.64
N GLY A 89 -13.31 0.30 20.29
CA GLY A 89 -12.55 0.90 21.39
C GLY A 89 -11.42 1.82 20.90
N LYS A 90 -10.27 1.80 21.57
CA LYS A 90 -9.17 2.75 21.27
C LYS A 90 -8.32 2.20 20.13
N VAL A 91 -8.18 2.96 19.05
CA VAL A 91 -7.46 2.53 17.86
C VAL A 91 -6.26 3.43 17.61
N LYS A 92 -5.12 2.82 17.29
CA LYS A 92 -3.92 3.50 16.83
C LYS A 92 -3.52 2.97 15.45
N LEU A 93 -3.54 3.84 14.45
CA LEU A 93 -2.86 3.61 13.18
C LEU A 93 -1.40 4.06 13.34
N LEU A 94 -0.46 3.11 13.24
CA LEU A 94 0.96 3.34 13.37
C LEU A 94 1.60 3.52 12.00
N ILE A 95 2.33 4.62 11.84
CA ILE A 95 3.22 4.87 10.70
C ILE A 95 4.66 4.77 11.22
N PRO A 96 5.36 3.64 11.01
CA PRO A 96 6.74 3.49 11.45
C PRO A 96 7.70 4.41 10.69
N LYS A 97 8.96 4.41 11.10
CA LYS A 97 10.04 5.08 10.35
C LYS A 97 10.10 4.59 8.89
N GLY A 98 10.35 5.53 8.00
CA GLY A 98 10.53 5.27 6.58
C GLY A 98 9.99 6.41 5.73
N LEU A 99 10.30 6.35 4.43
CA LEU A 99 9.86 7.31 3.44
C LEU A 99 8.74 6.67 2.62
N TYR A 100 7.50 7.10 2.81
CA TYR A 100 6.34 6.53 2.15
C TYR A 100 5.94 7.45 1.01
N LEU A 101 6.04 6.97 -0.23
CA LEU A 101 5.46 7.67 -1.37
C LEU A 101 3.97 7.32 -1.39
N ILE A 102 3.10 8.32 -1.26
CA ILE A 102 1.66 8.12 -1.26
C ILE A 102 0.99 9.07 -2.25
N GLY A 103 0.10 8.52 -3.08
CA GLY A 103 -0.88 9.27 -3.84
C GLY A 103 -2.01 9.85 -2.97
N PRO A 104 -3.12 10.29 -3.59
CA PRO A 104 -4.28 10.77 -2.86
C PRO A 104 -4.90 9.64 -2.02
N VAL A 105 -5.09 9.90 -0.73
CA VAL A 105 -5.71 8.98 0.22
C VAL A 105 -6.78 9.70 1.01
N LYS A 106 -7.90 9.00 1.23
CA LYS A 106 -9.04 9.49 1.99
C LYS A 106 -9.35 8.55 3.14
N PHE A 107 -9.04 9.03 4.34
CA PHE A 107 -9.31 8.39 5.61
C PHE A 107 -10.69 8.81 6.10
N ALA A 108 -11.71 8.13 5.58
CA ALA A 108 -13.11 8.44 5.85
C ALA A 108 -13.67 7.61 7.01
N GLY A 109 -14.52 8.25 7.83
CA GLY A 109 -15.44 7.60 8.75
C GLY A 109 -16.87 7.54 8.19
N PRO A 110 -17.90 7.33 9.03
CA PRO A 110 -17.82 7.24 10.50
C PRO A 110 -17.27 5.88 10.97
N CYS A 111 -16.36 5.91 11.94
CA CYS A 111 -15.85 4.71 12.62
C CYS A 111 -16.69 4.41 13.87
N LYS A 112 -17.85 3.78 13.66
CA LYS A 112 -18.95 3.69 14.66
C LYS A 112 -18.55 3.15 16.04
N ASN A 113 -17.67 2.15 16.08
CA ASN A 113 -17.31 1.46 17.32
C ASN A 113 -15.98 1.96 17.92
N VAL A 114 -15.33 2.94 17.28
CA VAL A 114 -14.03 3.46 17.70
C VAL A 114 -14.25 4.60 18.70
N SER A 115 -13.73 4.42 19.92
CA SER A 115 -13.82 5.42 20.99
C SER A 115 -12.76 6.52 20.87
N SER A 116 -11.66 6.26 20.18
CA SER A 116 -10.64 7.26 19.86
C SER A 116 -9.76 6.71 18.76
N LEU A 117 -9.47 7.52 17.74
CA LEU A 117 -8.60 7.12 16.63
C LEU A 117 -7.34 7.98 16.64
N THR A 118 -6.19 7.34 16.87
CA THR A 118 -4.89 8.01 16.86
C THR A 118 -4.08 7.60 15.62
N VAL A 119 -3.77 8.54 14.74
CA VAL A 119 -2.71 8.36 13.74
C VAL A 119 -1.40 8.76 14.41
N TYR A 120 -0.50 7.80 14.62
CA TYR A 120 0.76 8.02 15.31
C TYR A 120 1.94 7.82 14.36
N MET A 121 2.64 8.91 14.07
CA MET A 121 3.87 8.89 13.28
C MET A 121 5.07 8.64 14.19
N LYS A 122 5.68 7.46 14.07
CA LYS A 122 6.78 7.06 14.93
C LYS A 122 8.04 7.86 14.62
N THR A 123 8.62 8.44 15.66
CA THR A 123 9.95 9.07 15.64
C THR A 123 10.96 8.24 16.41
N TYR A 124 12.22 8.37 16.04
CA TYR A 124 13.36 7.88 16.78
C TYR A 124 14.32 9.01 17.02
N GLU A 125 14.68 9.13 18.28
CA GLU A 125 15.60 10.12 18.79
C GLU A 125 16.92 9.42 19.14
N ILE A 126 18.04 10.06 18.82
CA ILE A 126 19.38 9.55 19.09
C ILE A 126 20.15 10.63 19.83
N MET A 127 20.83 10.23 20.91
CA MET A 127 21.79 11.08 21.60
C MET A 127 23.00 11.30 20.70
N VAL A 128 23.29 12.55 20.35
CA VAL A 128 24.39 12.88 19.43
C VAL A 128 25.70 13.21 20.14
N ASP A 129 25.65 13.80 21.33
CA ASP A 129 26.82 14.27 22.07
C ASP A 129 26.77 13.99 23.59
N GLY A 130 25.79 13.19 24.03
CA GLY A 130 25.61 12.83 25.45
C GLY A 130 24.77 13.80 26.27
N SER A 131 24.35 14.94 25.70
CA SER A 131 23.43 15.89 26.36
C SER A 131 22.26 16.33 25.48
N ASN A 132 22.43 16.25 24.15
CA ASN A 132 21.43 16.65 23.17
C ASN A 132 20.83 15.45 22.44
N LEU A 133 19.52 15.53 22.25
CA LEU A 133 18.72 14.52 21.59
C LEU A 133 18.29 15.05 20.21
N GLU A 134 18.65 14.33 19.15
CA GLU A 134 18.27 14.70 17.78
C GLU A 134 17.27 13.68 17.21
N THR A 135 16.20 14.20 16.60
CA THR A 135 15.30 13.39 15.78
C THR A 135 16.01 13.03 14.49
N LYS A 136 16.49 11.79 14.39
CA LYS A 136 17.23 11.32 13.21
C LYS A 136 16.34 10.63 12.20
N PHE A 137 15.25 10.00 12.67
CA PHE A 137 14.38 9.20 11.81
C PHE A 137 12.93 9.32 12.24
N GLN A 138 12.07 9.68 11.29
CA GLN A 138 10.63 9.77 11.49
C GLN A 138 9.87 9.10 10.36
N GLY A 139 8.57 8.86 10.56
CA GLY A 139 7.67 8.62 9.46
C GLY A 139 7.65 9.85 8.55
N TYR A 140 7.88 9.66 7.26
CA TYR A 140 7.89 10.74 6.27
C TYR A 140 6.97 10.35 5.11
N LEU A 141 5.82 11.00 5.01
CA LEU A 141 4.89 10.84 3.90
C LEU A 141 5.26 11.86 2.82
N LYS A 142 5.40 11.38 1.59
CA LYS A 142 5.76 12.20 0.44
C LYS A 142 4.69 12.03 -0.64
N ALA A 143 4.13 13.13 -1.11
CA ALA A 143 3.14 13.12 -2.17
C ALA A 143 3.71 12.53 -3.46
N THR A 144 2.91 11.86 -4.28
CA THR A 144 3.32 11.63 -5.67
C THR A 144 3.38 12.96 -6.43
N ALA A 145 4.35 13.10 -7.32
CA ALA A 145 4.44 14.26 -8.22
C ALA A 145 3.55 14.11 -9.47
N GLU A 146 2.92 12.95 -9.64
CA GLU A 146 2.05 12.64 -10.77
C GLU A 146 0.66 13.26 -10.57
N LEU A 147 0.46 14.50 -11.03
CA LEU A 147 -0.79 15.26 -10.86
C LEU A 147 -2.02 14.58 -11.50
N SER A 148 -1.82 13.66 -12.45
CA SER A 148 -2.88 12.85 -13.04
C SER A 148 -3.53 11.88 -12.04
N LYS A 149 -2.83 11.49 -10.97
CA LYS A 149 -3.36 10.62 -9.91
C LYS A 149 -4.39 11.33 -9.03
N TYR A 150 -4.35 12.66 -8.97
CA TYR A 150 -5.26 13.45 -8.16
C TYR A 150 -6.54 13.72 -8.95
N GLY A 151 -7.70 13.38 -8.40
CA GLY A 151 -8.99 13.71 -8.97
C GLY A 151 -9.30 15.21 -8.91
N SER A 152 -10.37 15.64 -9.59
CA SER A 152 -10.85 17.00 -9.39
C SER A 152 -11.44 17.15 -7.99
N GLY A 153 -11.00 18.17 -7.25
CA GLY A 153 -11.47 18.44 -5.89
C GLY A 153 -11.00 17.44 -4.83
N THR A 154 -10.04 16.57 -5.13
CA THR A 154 -9.44 15.65 -4.15
C THR A 154 -8.13 16.22 -3.63
N GLY A 155 -8.01 16.32 -2.32
CA GLY A 155 -6.76 16.53 -1.60
C GLY A 155 -5.82 15.33 -1.70
N TRP A 156 -4.64 15.50 -1.11
CA TRP A 156 -3.62 14.47 -1.00
C TRP A 156 -3.84 13.54 0.19
N VAL A 157 -3.99 14.11 1.38
CA VAL A 157 -4.35 13.34 2.58
C VAL A 157 -5.57 14.02 3.18
N GLU A 158 -6.69 13.31 3.12
CA GLU A 158 -7.97 13.77 3.65
C GLU A 158 -8.38 12.93 4.85
N PHE A 159 -8.71 13.59 5.94
CA PHE A 159 -9.44 13.00 7.06
C PHE A 159 -10.85 13.58 7.05
N GLY A 160 -11.88 12.73 6.95
CA GLY A 160 -13.26 13.20 6.80
C GLY A 160 -14.28 12.35 7.54
N TRP A 161 -15.32 12.99 8.07
CA TRP A 161 -16.41 12.33 8.81
C TRP A 161 -15.91 11.51 10.02
N LEU A 162 -14.96 12.08 10.77
CA LEU A 162 -14.34 11.43 11.92
C LEU A 162 -14.65 12.16 13.22
N GLU A 163 -14.87 11.37 14.26
CA GLU A 163 -14.97 11.86 15.63
C GLU A 163 -13.74 11.46 16.42
N ARG A 164 -13.20 12.40 17.22
CA ARG A 164 -12.09 12.13 18.15
C ARG A 164 -10.84 11.56 17.46
N LEU A 165 -10.54 12.07 16.26
CA LEU A 165 -9.27 11.86 15.58
C LEU A 165 -8.15 12.63 16.30
N THR A 166 -7.00 11.99 16.48
CA THR A 166 -5.77 12.65 16.90
C THR A 166 -4.65 12.26 15.94
N LEU A 167 -4.03 13.25 15.30
CA LEU A 167 -2.77 13.08 14.58
C LEU A 167 -1.64 13.52 15.50
N THR A 168 -0.68 12.65 15.76
CA THR A 168 0.41 12.91 16.70
C THR A 168 1.66 12.09 16.35
N GLY A 169 2.72 12.28 17.13
CA GLY A 169 4.08 11.92 16.76
C GLY A 169 4.76 13.05 15.99
N GLY A 170 6.08 12.94 15.80
CA GLY A 170 6.90 13.98 15.13
C GLY A 170 7.25 13.65 13.69
N GLY A 171 6.29 13.15 12.89
CA GLY A 171 6.50 12.84 11.47
C GLY A 171 6.37 14.04 10.52
N THR A 172 6.54 13.80 9.22
CA THR A 172 6.40 14.83 8.16
C THR A 172 5.40 14.42 7.09
N PHE A 173 4.62 15.39 6.61
CA PHE A 173 3.86 15.34 5.37
C PHE A 173 4.48 16.32 4.36
N ASP A 174 5.21 15.78 3.38
CA ASP A 174 5.78 16.53 2.27
C ASP A 174 4.84 16.48 1.05
N GLY A 175 4.06 17.54 0.88
CA GLY A 175 3.12 17.66 -0.24
C GLY A 175 3.77 17.94 -1.61
N GLN A 176 5.09 18.14 -1.67
CA GLN A 176 5.81 18.52 -2.90
C GLN A 176 5.17 19.67 -3.70
N GLY A 177 4.60 20.67 -3.00
CA GLY A 177 3.80 21.74 -3.61
C GLY A 177 4.49 22.49 -4.75
N ALA A 178 5.81 22.70 -4.67
CA ALA A 178 6.59 23.36 -5.73
C ALA A 178 6.48 22.66 -7.11
N LYS A 179 6.20 21.35 -7.14
CA LYS A 179 5.96 20.61 -8.39
C LYS A 179 4.55 20.82 -8.94
N ALA A 180 3.60 21.21 -8.08
CA ALA A 180 2.21 21.42 -8.43
C ALA A 180 1.92 22.88 -8.80
N TRP A 181 2.54 23.86 -8.15
CA TRP A 181 2.23 25.30 -8.31
C TRP A 181 2.24 25.82 -9.75
N PRO A 182 3.15 25.40 -10.67
CA PRO A 182 3.12 25.85 -12.06
C PRO A 182 1.83 25.51 -12.82
N TYR A 183 1.05 24.55 -12.32
CA TYR A 183 -0.20 24.09 -12.92
C TYR A 183 -1.44 24.72 -12.27
N ASN A 184 -1.27 25.66 -11.32
CA ASN A 184 -2.40 26.36 -10.72
C ASN A 184 -2.91 27.47 -11.65
N ASN A 185 -4.10 27.27 -12.22
CA ASN A 185 -4.77 28.26 -13.05
C ASN A 185 -6.02 28.89 -12.38
N CYS A 186 -6.26 28.61 -11.09
CA CYS A 186 -7.45 29.06 -10.36
C CYS A 186 -7.58 30.57 -10.18
N THR A 187 -6.52 31.33 -10.46
CA THR A 187 -6.58 32.79 -10.49
C THR A 187 -7.30 33.33 -11.73
N ASN A 188 -7.32 32.56 -12.83
CA ASN A 188 -7.81 32.99 -14.14
C ASN A 188 -8.98 32.15 -14.66
N ASP A 189 -9.25 31.01 -14.03
CA ASP A 189 -10.30 30.08 -14.43
C ASP A 189 -11.12 29.66 -13.20
N SER A 190 -12.42 29.97 -13.20
CA SER A 190 -13.34 29.59 -12.14
C SER A 190 -13.67 28.10 -12.12
N ASN A 191 -13.38 27.37 -13.20
CA ASN A 191 -13.53 25.92 -13.32
C ASN A 191 -12.20 25.17 -13.15
N CYS A 192 -11.17 25.83 -12.62
CA CYS A 192 -9.86 25.24 -12.42
C CYS A 192 -9.91 23.94 -11.61
N LYS A 193 -8.93 23.08 -11.84
CA LYS A 193 -8.72 21.90 -11.00
C LYS A 193 -7.92 22.29 -9.76
N LEU A 194 -8.49 22.07 -8.58
CA LEU A 194 -7.77 22.22 -7.32
C LEU A 194 -6.58 21.25 -7.27
N LEU A 195 -5.43 21.78 -6.88
CA LEU A 195 -4.19 21.01 -6.74
C LEU A 195 -4.15 20.24 -5.40
N PRO A 196 -3.25 19.26 -5.27
CA PRO A 196 -3.19 18.43 -4.07
C PRO A 196 -2.92 19.25 -2.80
N THR A 197 -3.82 19.15 -1.82
CA THR A 197 -3.72 19.80 -0.50
C THR A 197 -3.81 18.78 0.63
N VAL A 198 -3.27 19.09 1.81
CA VAL A 198 -3.58 18.33 3.03
C VAL A 198 -4.76 19.01 3.71
N CYS A 199 -5.86 18.31 3.92
CA CYS A 199 -7.09 18.89 4.48
C CYS A 199 -7.71 17.96 5.54
N SER A 200 -8.16 18.54 6.65
CA SER A 200 -9.10 17.91 7.59
C SER A 200 -10.47 18.54 7.38
N VAL A 201 -11.51 17.74 7.14
CA VAL A 201 -12.87 18.22 6.85
C VAL A 201 -13.89 17.63 7.82
#